data_AF-E9EVJ6-F1
#
_entry.id   AF-E9EVJ6-F1
#
_cell.length_a   1.000
_cell.length_b   1.000
_cell.length_c   1.000
_cell.angle_alpha   90.00
_cell.angle_beta   90.00
_cell.angle_gamma   90.00
#
_symmetry.space_group_name_H-M   'P 1'
#
loop_
_entity.id
_entity.type
_entity.pdbx_description
1 polymer ?
#
loop_
_entity_poly.entity_id
_entity_poly.type
_entity_poly.pdbx_seq_one_letter_code
_entity_poly.pdbx_strand_id
1 'polypeptide(L)'
;MPTPESELFKSQKPNVAPTFNGVDYDDTKAFKAAEDAIIREQWVGAMKTRLVGEELGKCYMREGVNHLENCGELREKYLRMLATNKVKGTKFLQQNYLEQKDQEFDIAAKTHTADKMAKINGGARFSS
;
A
#
# COMPACT_ATOMS: atom_id res chain seq x y z
N MET A 1 21.59 2.37 -16.65
CA MET A 1 21.76 2.72 -15.24
C MET A 1 20.48 3.36 -14.74
N PRO A 2 20.02 3.11 -13.50
CA PRO A 2 18.90 3.88 -12.96
C PRO A 2 19.31 5.35 -12.88
N THR A 3 18.44 6.24 -13.35
CA THR A 3 18.62 7.68 -13.22
C THR A 3 18.69 8.05 -11.72
N PRO A 4 19.61 8.94 -11.31
CA PRO A 4 19.69 9.38 -9.93
C PRO A 4 18.39 10.09 -9.52
N GLU A 5 17.90 9.80 -8.30
CA GLU A 5 16.69 10.42 -7.76
C GLU A 5 16.88 11.93 -7.56
N SER A 6 15.92 12.72 -8.03
CA SER A 6 15.93 14.19 -7.87
C SER A 6 15.69 14.60 -6.41
N GLU A 7 16.14 15.80 -6.04
CA GLU A 7 15.94 16.34 -4.68
C GLU A 7 14.46 16.48 -4.33
N LEU A 8 13.63 16.87 -5.32
CA LEU A 8 12.18 16.94 -5.18
C LEU A 8 11.55 15.58 -4.91
N PHE A 9 12.05 14.50 -5.52
CA PHE A 9 11.55 13.16 -5.25
C PHE A 9 11.88 12.72 -3.82
N LYS A 10 13.11 13.01 -3.36
CA LYS A 10 13.56 12.68 -2.00
C LYS A 10 12.73 13.41 -0.94
N SER A 11 12.33 14.66 -1.18
CA SER A 11 11.52 15.43 -0.22
C SER A 11 10.06 14.97 -0.15
N GLN A 12 9.50 14.42 -1.23
CA GLN A 12 8.10 13.96 -1.30
C GLN A 12 7.90 12.50 -0.89
N LYS A 13 8.99 11.73 -0.79
CA LYS A 13 8.95 10.30 -0.47
C LYS A 13 8.35 10.09 0.93
N PRO A 14 7.42 9.13 1.10
CA PRO A 14 6.92 8.78 2.42
C PRO A 14 8.06 8.20 3.28
N ASN A 15 8.13 8.66 4.53
CA ASN A 15 9.13 8.20 5.51
C ASN A 15 8.69 6.91 6.24
N VAL A 16 7.41 6.55 6.13
CA VAL A 16 6.79 5.43 6.85
C VAL A 16 6.49 4.30 5.87
N ALA A 17 6.65 3.05 6.32
CA ALA A 17 6.29 1.88 5.54
C ALA A 17 4.77 1.85 5.24
N PRO A 18 4.35 1.28 4.10
CA PRO A 18 2.94 1.18 3.71
C PRO A 18 2.22 0.05 4.46
N THR A 19 2.21 0.09 5.80
CA THR A 19 1.61 -0.91 6.68
C THR A 19 1.03 -0.26 7.94
N PHE A 20 -0.02 -0.85 8.52
CA PHE A 20 -0.54 -0.44 9.83
C PHE A 20 0.15 -1.16 11.00
N ASN A 21 0.94 -2.19 10.72
CA ASN A 21 1.65 -2.97 11.72
C ASN A 21 2.62 -2.08 12.52
N GLY A 22 2.51 -2.09 13.85
CA GLY A 22 3.31 -1.32 14.80
C GLY A 22 3.02 0.19 14.83
N VAL A 23 1.96 0.64 14.16
CA VAL A 23 1.51 2.03 14.23
C VAL A 23 0.61 2.21 15.45
N ASP A 24 0.86 3.23 16.27
CA ASP A 24 -0.06 3.61 17.35
C ASP A 24 -1.27 4.35 16.75
N TYR A 25 -2.46 3.79 16.91
CA TYR A 25 -3.70 4.36 16.38
C TYR A 25 -4.15 5.62 17.14
N ASP A 26 -3.65 5.84 18.36
CA ASP A 26 -3.94 7.05 19.13
C ASP A 26 -3.06 8.24 18.67
N ASP A 27 -1.90 7.99 18.05
CA ASP A 27 -1.11 9.03 17.39
C ASP A 27 -1.67 9.33 16.00
N THR A 28 -2.50 10.38 15.94
CA THR A 28 -3.10 10.89 14.71
C THR A 28 -2.10 11.14 13.58
N LYS A 29 -0.86 11.56 13.88
CA LYS A 29 0.15 11.85 12.86
C LYS A 29 0.70 10.56 12.25
N ALA A 30 1.09 9.61 13.10
CA ALA A 30 1.58 8.31 12.67
C ALA A 30 0.51 7.53 11.89
N PHE A 31 -0.73 7.54 12.39
CA PHE A 31 -1.86 6.91 11.73
C PHE A 31 -2.11 7.48 10.33
N LYS A 32 -2.14 8.81 10.19
CA LYS A 32 -2.35 9.45 8.87
C LYS A 32 -1.18 9.24 7.92
N ALA A 33 0.05 9.23 8.43
CA ALA A 33 1.23 8.92 7.61
C ALA A 33 1.17 7.49 7.05
N ALA A 34 0.75 6.51 7.86
CA ALA A 34 0.57 5.12 7.40
C ALA A 34 -0.58 4.99 6.40
N GLU A 35 -1.71 5.67 6.64
CA GLU A 35 -2.86 5.70 5.72
C GLU A 35 -2.46 6.24 4.35
N ASP A 36 -1.75 7.37 4.32
CA ASP A 36 -1.25 7.99 3.10
C ASP A 36 -0.23 7.10 2.37
N ALA A 37 0.68 6.46 3.10
CA ALA A 37 1.67 5.56 2.52
C ALA A 37 1.02 4.37 1.80
N ILE A 38 0.01 3.74 2.42
CA ILE A 38 -0.74 2.63 1.82
C ILE A 38 -1.48 3.07 0.56
N ILE A 39 -2.18 4.20 0.63
CA ILE A 39 -2.94 4.72 -0.52
C ILE A 39 -2.00 5.04 -1.68
N ARG A 40 -0.85 5.66 -1.42
CA ARG A 40 0.16 5.96 -2.45
C ARG A 40 0.65 4.69 -3.15
N GLU A 41 0.96 3.62 -2.41
CA GLU A 41 1.40 2.36 -3.02
C GLU A 41 0.30 1.70 -3.86
N GLN A 42 -0.97 1.80 -3.44
CA GLN A 42 -2.09 1.34 -4.27
C GLN A 42 -2.16 2.12 -5.59
N TRP A 43 -1.97 3.44 -5.54
CA TRP A 43 -1.91 4.28 -6.75
C TRP A 43 -0.69 3.98 -7.62
N VAL A 44 0.48 3.72 -7.04
CA VAL A 44 1.67 3.28 -7.79
C VAL A 44 1.38 1.99 -8.56
N GLY A 45 0.71 1.02 -7.92
CA GLY A 45 0.23 -0.19 -8.59
C GLY A 45 -0.71 0.11 -9.77
N ALA A 46 -1.69 1.00 -9.57
CA ALA A 46 -2.61 1.41 -10.61
C ALA A 46 -1.91 2.12 -11.79
N MET A 47 -0.95 3.02 -11.50
CA MET A 47 -0.17 3.72 -12.52
C MET A 47 0.76 2.76 -13.28
N LYS A 48 1.33 1.76 -12.61
CA LYS A 48 2.08 0.69 -13.27
C LYS A 48 1.21 -0.09 -14.27
N THR A 49 -0.02 -0.43 -13.88
CA THR A 49 -0.98 -1.09 -14.79
C THR A 49 -1.32 -0.20 -15.97
N ARG A 50 -1.50 1.11 -15.75
CA ARG A 50 -1.75 2.09 -16.81
C ARG A 50 -0.61 2.13 -17.85
N LEU A 51 0.64 2.18 -17.39
CA LEU A 51 1.81 2.16 -18.28
C LEU A 51 1.86 0.90 -19.15
N VAL A 52 1.55 -0.27 -18.58
CA VAL A 52 1.46 -1.52 -19.36
C VAL A 52 0.32 -1.47 -20.37
N GLY A 53 -0.81 -0.85 -20.02
CA GLY A 53 -1.93 -0.65 -20.94
C GLY A 53 -1.58 0.28 -22.11
N GLU A 54 -0.86 1.37 -21.85
CA GLU A 54 -0.37 2.27 -22.91
C GLU A 54 0.62 1.56 -23.84
N GLU A 55 1.52 0.74 -23.29
CA GLU A 55 2.47 -0.04 -24.09
C GLU A 55 1.79 -1.15 -24.90
N LEU A 56 0.77 -1.81 -24.33
CA LEU A 56 -0.08 -2.76 -25.04
C LEU A 56 -0.79 -2.09 -26.21
N GLY A 57 -1.32 -0.88 -26.02
CA GLY A 57 -1.94 -0.08 -27.08
C GLY A 57 -0.97 0.20 -28.23
N LYS A 58 0.28 0.57 -27.92
CA LYS A 58 1.31 0.77 -28.96
C LYS A 58 1.64 -0.53 -29.70
N CYS A 59 1.73 -1.66 -28.99
CA CYS A 59 1.95 -2.97 -29.62
C CYS A 59 0.82 -3.29 -30.60
N TYR A 60 -0.44 -3.08 -30.21
CA TYR A 60 -1.59 -3.32 -31.09
C TYR A 60 -1.54 -2.45 -32.34
N MET A 61 -1.16 -1.18 -32.20
CA MET A 61 -1.02 -0.26 -33.35
C MET A 61 0.14 -0.64 -34.26
N ARG A 62 1.25 -1.17 -33.72
CA ARG A 62 2.43 -1.56 -34.50
C ARG A 62 2.25 -2.88 -35.24
N GLU A 63 1.69 -3.89 -34.59
CA GLU A 63 1.57 -5.25 -35.13
C GLU A 63 0.34 -5.44 -36.03
N GLY A 64 -0.67 -4.56 -35.91
CA GLY A 64 -1.89 -4.64 -36.71
C GLY A 64 -2.57 -5.99 -36.56
N VAL A 65 -2.82 -6.69 -37.67
CA VAL A 65 -3.52 -7.99 -37.69
C VAL A 65 -2.79 -9.08 -36.86
N ASN A 66 -1.47 -8.96 -36.67
CA ASN A 66 -0.65 -9.95 -35.97
C ASN A 66 -0.62 -9.75 -34.44
N HIS A 67 -1.38 -8.79 -33.91
CA HIS A 67 -1.35 -8.46 -32.47
C HIS A 67 -1.72 -9.64 -31.55
N LEU A 68 -2.46 -10.64 -32.05
CA LEU A 68 -2.85 -11.81 -31.28
C LEU A 68 -1.67 -12.71 -30.91
N GLU A 69 -0.69 -12.85 -31.81
CA GLU A 69 0.52 -13.64 -31.61
C GLU A 69 1.60 -12.80 -30.92
N ASN A 70 1.87 -11.59 -31.43
CA ASN A 70 3.03 -10.80 -31.01
C ASN A 70 2.82 -10.00 -29.71
N CYS A 71 1.58 -9.65 -29.34
CA CYS A 71 1.29 -8.85 -28.14
C CYS A 71 0.74 -9.68 -26.96
N GLY A 72 0.80 -11.02 -27.03
CA GLY A 72 0.24 -11.92 -26.02
C GLY A 72 0.81 -11.71 -24.61
N GLU A 73 2.12 -11.56 -24.48
CA GLU A 73 2.78 -11.38 -23.18
C GLU A 73 2.35 -10.09 -22.48
N LEU A 74 2.29 -8.98 -23.23
CA LEU A 74 1.83 -7.68 -22.70
C LEU A 74 0.37 -7.76 -22.27
N ARG A 75 -0.48 -8.44 -23.05
CA ARG A 75 -1.90 -8.66 -22.74
C ARG A 75 -2.05 -9.44 -21.43
N GLU A 76 -1.35 -10.57 -21.28
CA GLU A 76 -1.43 -11.39 -20.08
C GLU A 76 -0.90 -10.65 -18.83
N LYS A 77 0.21 -9.92 -18.99
CA LYS A 77 0.75 -9.08 -17.92
C LYS A 77 -0.24 -8.00 -17.50
N TYR A 78 -0.88 -7.34 -18.46
CA TYR A 78 -1.90 -6.33 -18.20
C TYR A 78 -3.09 -6.92 -17.44
N LEU A 79 -3.62 -8.07 -17.88
CA LEU A 79 -4.74 -8.75 -17.22
C LEU A 79 -4.39 -9.19 -15.79
N ARG A 80 -3.18 -9.72 -15.58
CA ARG A 80 -2.69 -10.09 -14.24
C ARG A 80 -2.64 -8.86 -13.33
N MET A 81 -2.08 -7.75 -13.82
CA MET A 81 -1.98 -6.51 -13.06
C MET A 81 -3.34 -5.85 -12.79
N LEU A 82 -4.29 -5.94 -13.71
CA LEU A 82 -5.66 -5.47 -13.51
C LEU A 82 -6.37 -6.22 -12.39
N ALA A 83 -6.08 -7.52 -12.21
CA ALA A 83 -6.65 -8.31 -11.13
C ALA A 83 -6.04 -7.93 -9.76
N THR A 84 -4.73 -7.71 -9.70
CA THR A 84 -4.00 -7.50 -8.44
C THR A 84 -3.98 -6.04 -7.97
N ASN A 85 -3.73 -5.08 -8.85
CA ASN A 85 -3.37 -3.70 -8.51
C ASN A 85 -4.58 -2.76 -8.38
N LYS A 86 -5.71 -3.28 -7.90
CA LYS A 86 -6.91 -2.47 -7.67
C LYS A 86 -6.75 -1.62 -6.42
N VAL A 87 -7.18 -0.36 -6.50
CA VAL A 87 -7.27 0.52 -5.32
C VAL A 87 -8.44 0.04 -4.46
N LYS A 88 -8.15 -0.44 -3.25
CA LYS A 88 -9.13 -1.04 -2.32
C LYS A 88 -9.39 -0.16 -1.08
N GLY A 89 -8.59 0.88 -0.88
CA GLY A 89 -8.62 1.72 0.32
C GLY A 89 -7.91 1.08 1.51
N THR A 90 -8.06 1.69 2.68
CA THR A 90 -7.29 1.38 3.90
C THR A 90 -8.12 0.67 4.98
N LYS A 91 -9.45 0.84 4.96
CA LYS A 91 -10.36 0.36 6.01
C LYS A 91 -10.26 -1.14 6.29
N PHE A 92 -10.07 -1.97 5.26
CA PHE A 92 -9.92 -3.42 5.45
C PHE A 92 -8.68 -3.76 6.26
N LEU A 93 -7.54 -3.13 5.96
CA LEU A 93 -6.27 -3.33 6.66
C LEU A 93 -6.28 -2.75 8.07
N GLN A 94 -7.10 -1.73 8.32
CA GLN A 94 -7.26 -1.16 9.66
C GLN A 94 -8.02 -2.10 10.62
N GLN A 95 -8.92 -2.93 10.08
CA GLN A 95 -9.84 -3.76 10.85
C GLN A 95 -9.40 -5.22 10.96
N ASN A 96 -8.51 -5.68 10.09
CA ASN A 96 -8.16 -7.10 9.99
C ASN A 96 -6.64 -7.29 9.91
N TYR A 97 -6.15 -8.30 10.62
CA TYR A 97 -4.81 -8.85 10.41
C TYR A 97 -4.83 -9.80 9.21
N LEU A 98 -3.81 -9.72 8.36
CA LEU A 98 -3.65 -10.62 7.21
C LEU A 98 -2.95 -11.91 7.63
N GLU A 99 -1.91 -11.79 8.47
CA GLU A 99 -1.15 -12.91 9.01
C GLU A 99 -1.10 -12.88 10.54
N GLN A 100 -0.86 -14.04 11.16
CA GLN A 100 -0.66 -14.13 12.63
C GLN A 100 0.56 -13.31 13.10
N LYS A 101 1.60 -13.21 12.26
CA LYS A 101 2.81 -12.43 12.55
C LYS A 101 2.53 -10.93 12.69
N ASP A 102 1.56 -10.41 11.94
CA ASP A 102 1.18 -9.00 12.02
C ASP A 102 0.58 -8.70 13.41
N GLN A 103 -0.26 -9.61 13.89
CA GLN A 103 -0.87 -9.52 15.21
C GLN A 103 0.18 -9.63 16.33
N GLU A 104 1.11 -10.58 16.21
CA GLU A 104 2.22 -10.74 17.16
C GLU A 104 3.11 -9.49 17.21
N PHE A 105 3.37 -8.86 16.06
CA PHE A 105 4.14 -7.63 15.97
C PHE A 105 3.47 -6.47 16.70
N ASP A 106 2.16 -6.30 16.53
CA ASP A 106 1.38 -5.26 17.22
C ASP A 106 1.33 -5.48 18.73
N ILE A 107 1.20 -6.74 19.17
CA ILE A 107 1.26 -7.10 20.59
C ILE A 107 2.65 -6.79 21.17
N ALA A 108 3.72 -7.13 20.44
CA ALA A 108 5.08 -6.82 20.84
C ALA A 108 5.35 -5.30 20.89
N ALA A 109 4.79 -4.55 19.93
CA ALA A 109 4.87 -3.10 19.87
C ALA A 109 3.97 -2.38 20.89
N LYS A 110 3.09 -3.11 21.61
CA LYS A 110 2.08 -2.58 22.54
C LYS A 110 1.11 -1.59 21.88
N THR A 111 0.87 -1.76 20.59
CA THR A 111 -0.08 -0.98 19.79
C THR A 111 -1.39 -1.72 19.58
N HIS A 112 -1.52 -2.94 20.12
CA HIS A 112 -2.72 -3.75 20.00
C HIS A 112 -3.91 -3.16 20.80
N THR A 113 -5.13 -3.42 20.32
CA THR A 113 -6.37 -2.93 20.95
C THR A 113 -6.54 -3.34 22.42
N ALA A 114 -6.00 -4.49 22.81
CA ALA A 114 -5.97 -4.94 24.21
C ALA A 114 -5.14 -4.03 25.12
N ASP A 115 -4.01 -3.49 24.62
CA ASP A 115 -3.15 -2.57 25.37
C ASP A 115 -3.83 -1.23 25.58
N LYS A 116 -4.68 -0.79 24.64
CA LYS A 116 -5.55 0.37 24.82
C LYS A 116 -6.51 0.19 26.00
N MET A 117 -7.16 -0.98 26.10
CA MET A 117 -8.06 -1.28 27.23
C MET A 117 -7.30 -1.28 28.55
N ALA A 118 -6.06 -1.80 28.57
CA ALA A 118 -5.19 -1.74 29.74
C ALA A 118 -4.79 -0.29 30.11
N LYS A 119 -4.42 0.57 29.14
CA LYS A 119 -4.13 2.00 29.36
C LYS A 119 -5.33 2.74 29.94
N ILE A 120 -6.53 2.53 29.38
CA ILE A 120 -7.77 3.17 29.85
C ILE A 120 -8.10 2.73 31.29
N ASN A 121 -8.03 1.42 31.57
CA ASN A 121 -8.32 0.88 32.89
C ASN A 121 -7.27 1.23 33.95
N GLY A 122 -6.01 1.45 33.54
CA GLY A 122 -4.91 1.88 34.42
C GLY A 122 -4.88 3.38 34.70
N GLY A 123 -5.35 4.21 33.75
CA GLY A 123 -5.38 5.67 33.87
C GLY A 123 -6.53 6.23 34.70
N ALA A 124 -7.66 5.51 34.81
CA ALA A 124 -8.84 5.96 35.55
C ALA A 124 -8.73 5.84 37.09
N ARG A 125 -7.58 5.41 37.64
CA ARG A 125 -7.34 5.33 39.09
C ARG A 125 -6.56 6.51 39.69
N PHE A 126 -6.12 7.48 38.88
CA PHE A 126 -5.40 8.66 39.36
C PHE A 126 -5.96 9.96 38.74
N SER A 127 -7.19 10.29 39.10
CA SER A 127 -7.65 11.68 39.12
C SER A 127 -8.48 11.89 40.39
N SER A 128 -7.78 12.19 41.47
CA SER A 128 -8.29 12.84 42.68
C SER A 128 -7.38 14.02 42.98
#